data_AF-A0A336N5C5-F1
#
_entry.id   AF-A0A336N5C5-F1
#
_cell.length_a   1.000
_cell.length_b   1.000
_cell.length_c   1.000
_cell.angle_alpha   90.00
_cell.angle_beta   90.00
_cell.angle_gamma   90.00
#
_symmetry.space_group_name_H-M   'P 1'
#
loop_
_entity.id
_entity.type
_entity.pdbx_description
1 polymer ?
#
loop_
_entity_poly.entity_id
_entity_poly.type
_entity_poly.pdbx_seq_one_letter_code
_entity_poly.pdbx_strand_id
1 'polypeptide(L)'
;MQKSALYPTIYVLGNGQLGRMLRYAGAPLDIQVQPLPFDAPVFELSPNDIITAEIERWEQTPLTTLLGNHANFVNQKCLHN
;
A
#
# COMPACT_ATOMS: atom_id res chain seq x y z
N MET A 1 -5.33 13.73 5.35
CA MET A 1 -6.36 12.77 4.92
C MET A 1 -6.95 12.14 6.16
N GLN A 2 -8.27 12.08 6.27
CA GLN A 2 -8.93 11.55 7.47
C GLN A 2 -8.83 10.02 7.46
N LYS A 3 -8.25 9.45 8.51
CA LYS A 3 -8.19 8.00 8.71
C LYS A 3 -9.59 7.46 8.95
N SER A 4 -9.95 6.34 8.31
CA SER A 4 -11.18 5.64 8.67
C SER A 4 -11.14 5.31 10.15
N ALA A 5 -12.28 5.47 10.83
CA ALA A 5 -12.41 5.14 12.25
C ALA A 5 -12.58 3.62 12.48
N LEU A 6 -12.87 2.86 11.43
CA LEU A 6 -13.27 1.45 11.51
C LEU A 6 -12.26 0.50 10.85
N TYR A 7 -11.62 0.93 9.76
CA TYR A 7 -10.77 0.08 8.95
C TYR A 7 -9.31 0.56 8.92
N PRO A 8 -8.34 -0.37 8.89
CA PRO A 8 -6.94 -0.01 8.68
C PRO A 8 -6.74 0.63 7.30
N THR A 9 -5.67 1.43 7.16
CA THR A 9 -5.33 1.99 5.85
C THR A 9 -4.69 0.92 4.98
N ILE A 10 -5.11 0.83 3.72
CA ILE A 10 -4.47 0.00 2.71
C ILE A 10 -3.51 0.86 1.90
N TYR A 11 -2.22 0.58 1.98
CA TYR A 11 -1.22 1.17 1.10
C TYR A 11 -0.98 0.27 -0.11
N VAL A 12 -0.99 0.87 -1.30
CA VAL A 12 -0.74 0.19 -2.56
C VAL A 12 0.56 0.72 -3.12
N LEU A 13 1.59 -0.12 -3.25
CA LEU A 13 2.82 0.23 -3.93
C LEU A 13 2.55 0.32 -5.44
N GLY A 14 2.81 1.50 -5.99
CA GLY A 14 2.46 1.91 -7.34
C GLY A 14 1.36 2.98 -7.38
N ASN A 15 1.39 3.82 -8.41
CA ASN A 15 0.47 4.96 -8.58
C ASN A 15 -0.19 4.98 -9.99
N GLY A 16 -0.44 3.80 -10.53
CA GLY A 16 -1.08 3.55 -11.82
C GLY A 16 -2.60 3.46 -11.72
N GLN A 17 -3.22 2.92 -12.78
CA GLN A 17 -4.68 2.80 -12.86
C GLN A 17 -5.25 1.80 -11.85
N LEU A 18 -4.52 0.74 -11.51
CA LEU A 18 -5.00 -0.32 -10.61
C LEU A 18 -5.12 0.19 -9.18
N GLY A 19 -4.09 0.87 -8.66
CA GLY A 19 -4.18 1.51 -7.34
C GLY A 19 -5.33 2.53 -7.26
N ARG A 20 -5.59 3.27 -8.34
CA ARG A 20 -6.73 4.20 -8.42
C ARG A 20 -8.07 3.47 -8.41
N MET A 21 -8.22 2.40 -9.19
CA MET A 21 -9.42 1.57 -9.19
C MET A 21 -9.69 0.99 -7.81
N LEU A 22 -8.65 0.50 -7.11
CA LEU A 22 -8.78 -0.03 -5.75
C LEU A 22 -9.22 1.07 -4.77
N ARG A 23 -8.69 2.29 -4.91
CA ARG A 23 -9.15 3.45 -4.13
C ARG A 23 -10.61 3.79 -4.39
N TYR A 24 -11.05 3.80 -5.65
CA TYR A 24 -12.46 4.03 -5.97
C TYR A 24 -13.37 2.93 -5.42
N ALA A 25 -12.93 1.67 -5.43
CA ALA A 25 -13.69 0.56 -4.88
C ALA A 25 -13.78 0.60 -3.33
N GLY A 26 -12.73 1.08 -2.66
CA GLY A 26 -12.70 1.20 -1.20
C GLY A 26 -13.53 2.36 -0.64
N ALA A 27 -13.64 3.47 -1.39
CA ALA A 27 -14.36 4.66 -0.95
C ALA A 27 -15.81 4.43 -0.47
N PRO A 28 -16.70 3.72 -1.20
CA PRO A 28 -18.06 3.43 -0.73
C PRO A 28 -18.12 2.48 0.48
N LEU A 29 -17.02 1.81 0.81
CA LEU A 29 -16.90 0.88 1.94
C LEU A 29 -16.25 1.53 3.17
N ASP A 30 -15.98 2.84 3.14
CA ASP A 30 -15.17 3.56 4.13
C ASP A 30 -13.76 2.97 4.32
N ILE A 31 -13.23 2.29 3.31
CA ILE A 31 -11.88 1.74 3.33
C ILE A 31 -10.94 2.78 2.72
N GLN A 32 -9.98 3.24 3.52
CA GLN A 32 -8.96 4.17 3.03
C GLN A 32 -7.90 3.40 2.25
N VAL A 33 -7.74 3.77 0.98
CA VAL A 33 -6.72 3.21 0.09
C VAL A 33 -5.80 4.31 -0.42
N GLN A 34 -4.50 4.08 -0.25
CA GLN A 34 -3.45 5.02 -0.60
C GLN A 34 -2.42 4.37 -1.54
N PRO A 35 -2.58 4.57 -2.86
CA PRO A 35 -1.50 4.45 -3.84
C PRO A 35 -0.29 5.30 -3.45
N LEU A 36 0.89 4.68 -3.52
CA LEU A 36 2.18 5.26 -3.22
C LEU A 36 3.08 5.16 -4.46
N PRO A 37 3.63 6.26 -4.98
CA PRO A 37 4.65 6.17 -6.00
C PRO A 37 5.96 5.61 -5.41
N PHE A 38 6.79 5.00 -6.25
CA PHE A 38 8.03 4.30 -5.82
C PHE A 38 9.09 5.21 -5.20
N ASP A 39 9.05 6.50 -5.56
CA ASP A 39 9.93 7.56 -5.09
C ASP A 39 9.37 8.32 -3.88
N ALA A 40 8.24 7.88 -3.31
CA ALA A 40 7.71 8.50 -2.11
C ALA A 40 8.69 8.37 -0.93
N PRO A 41 8.77 9.39 -0.05
CA PRO A 41 9.58 9.30 1.16
C PRO A 41 9.05 8.21 2.09
N VAL A 42 9.94 7.67 2.92
CA VAL A 42 9.55 6.76 4.01
C VAL A 42 8.73 7.49 5.06
N PHE A 43 7.85 6.77 5.72
CA PHE A 43 6.96 7.28 6.76
C PHE A 43 6.65 6.19 7.78
N GLU A 44 6.02 6.55 8.90
CA GLU A 44 5.65 5.58 9.92
C GLU A 44 4.38 4.82 9.52
N LEU A 45 4.49 3.49 9.48
CA LEU A 45 3.37 2.58 9.28
C LEU A 45 2.79 2.17 10.62
N SER A 46 1.46 2.13 10.72
CA SER A 46 0.79 1.51 11.87
C SER A 46 0.91 -0.01 11.75
N PRO A 47 1.09 -0.75 12.86
CA PRO A 47 1.11 -2.23 12.84
C PRO A 47 -0.14 -2.87 12.23
N ASN A 48 -1.26 -2.14 12.19
CA ASN A 48 -2.53 -2.63 11.63
C ASN A 48 -2.71 -2.26 10.16
N ASP A 49 -1.86 -1.41 9.59
CA ASP A 49 -1.97 -1.03 8.17
C ASP A 49 -1.76 -2.26 7.29
N ILE A 50 -2.39 -2.26 6.12
CA ILE A 50 -2.31 -3.36 5.16
C ILE A 50 -1.51 -2.88 3.97
N ILE A 51 -0.57 -3.68 3.50
CA ILE A 51 0.25 -3.32 2.34
C ILE A 51 -0.05 -4.28 1.19
N THR A 52 -0.15 -3.74 -0.02
CA THR A 52 -0.20 -4.52 -1.26
C THR A 52 0.54 -3.76 -2.36
N ALA A 53 0.64 -4.34 -3.55
CA ALA A 53 1.30 -3.74 -4.70
C ALA A 53 0.43 -3.90 -5.95
N GLU A 54 0.52 -2.94 -6.87
CA GLU A 54 -0.19 -3.01 -8.14
C GLU A 54 0.62 -3.68 -9.27
N ILE A 55 1.93 -3.84 -9.07
CA ILE A 55 2.86 -4.54 -9.98
C ILE A 55 3.62 -5.62 -9.23
N GLU A 56 4.28 -6.53 -9.94
CA GLU A 56 4.93 -7.71 -9.33
C GLU A 56 6.41 -7.52 -9.00
N ARG A 57 7.05 -6.50 -9.58
CA ARG A 57 8.49 -6.23 -9.49
C ARG A 57 8.76 -4.73 -9.44
N TRP A 58 9.75 -4.32 -8.67
CA TRP A 58 10.15 -2.93 -8.50
C TRP A 58 11.60 -2.85 -8.04
N GLU A 59 12.21 -1.68 -8.11
CA GLU A 59 13.55 -1.48 -7.57
C GLU A 59 13.55 -1.43 -6.04
N GLN A 60 14.67 -1.85 -5.45
CA GLN A 60 14.86 -1.77 -4.01
C GLN A 60 15.17 -0.32 -3.60
N THR A 61 14.23 0.29 -2.90
CA THR A 61 14.33 1.63 -2.33
C THR A 61 14.08 1.56 -0.82
N PRO A 62 14.39 2.62 -0.06
CA PRO A 62 14.03 2.68 1.36
C PRO A 62 12.54 2.45 1.61
N LEU A 63 11.68 2.96 0.72
CA LEU A 63 10.23 2.76 0.79
C LEU A 63 9.84 1.31 0.52
N THR A 64 10.32 0.70 -0.57
CA THR A 64 9.94 -0.68 -0.90
C THR A 64 10.48 -1.68 0.12
N THR A 65 11.62 -1.37 0.74
CA THR A 65 12.18 -2.15 1.86
C THR A 65 11.34 -2.01 3.13
N LEU A 66 10.93 -0.78 3.48
CA LEU A 66 10.03 -0.53 4.61
C LEU A 66 8.70 -1.29 4.45
N LEU A 67 8.06 -1.11 3.29
CA LEU A 67 6.79 -1.75 2.96
C LEU A 67 6.95 -3.28 2.93
N GLY A 68 7.96 -3.78 2.24
CA GLY A 68 8.23 -5.20 2.09
C GLY A 68 8.51 -5.92 3.41
N ASN A 69 8.97 -5.23 4.45
CA ASN A 69 9.18 -5.81 5.79
C ASN A 69 7.94 -5.76 6.69
N HIS A 70 6.83 -5.19 6.23
CA HIS A 70 5.62 -5.05 7.03
C HIS A 70 4.90 -6.40 7.20
N ALA A 71 4.47 -6.72 8.43
CA ALA A 71 3.86 -8.02 8.75
C ALA A 71 2.55 -8.29 7.97
N ASN A 72 1.79 -7.24 7.65
CA ASN A 72 0.54 -7.33 6.89
C ASN A 72 0.74 -7.06 5.39
N PHE A 73 1.90 -7.37 4.83
CA PHE A 73 2.12 -7.28 3.39
C PHE A 73 1.45 -8.46 2.67
N VAL A 74 0.37 -8.16 1.96
CA VAL A 74 -0.42 -9.14 1.22
C VAL A 74 0.36 -9.59 -0.01
N ASN A 75 0.40 -10.91 -0.23
CA ASN A 75 1.09 -11.55 -1.37
C ASN A 75 2.61 -11.36 -1.40
N GLN A 76 3.24 -11.05 -0.26
CA GLN A 76 4.70 -10.88 -0.15
C GLN A 76 5.48 -12.05 -0.80
N LYS A 77 4.98 -13.28 -0.68
CA LYS A 77 5.63 -14.49 -1.22
C LYS A 77 5.57 -14.60 -2.74
N CYS A 78 4.62 -13.93 -3.39
CA CYS A 78 4.42 -13.97 -4.84
C CYS A 78 5.09 -12.78 -5.54
N LEU A 79 5.40 -11.74 -4.78
CA LEU A 79 5.95 -10.48 -5.26
C LEU A 79 7.46 -10.49 -5.02
N HIS A 80 8.23 -10.23 -6.06
CA HIS A 80 9.69 -10.30 -6.01
C HIS A 80 10.26 -8.89 -6.02
N ASN A 81 11.15 -8.60 -5.05
CA ASN A 81 12.11 -7.51 -5.19
C ASN A 81 13.22 -7.91 -6.16
#